data_AF-A0A814HMY7-F1
#
_entry.id   AF-A0A814HMY7-F1
#
_cell.length_a   1.000
_cell.length_b   1.000
_cell.length_c   1.000
_cell.angle_alpha   90.00
_cell.angle_beta   90.00
_cell.angle_gamma   90.00
#
_symmetry.space_group_name_H-M   'P 1'
#
loop_
_entity.id
_entity.type
_entity.pdbx_description
1 polymer ?
#
loop_
_entity_poly.entity_id
_entity_poly.type
_entity_poly.pdbx_seq_one_letter_code
_entity_poly.pdbx_strand_id
1 'polypeptide(L)'
;MFLHVLTIIAIIGNLSSKSIITKNISDCSITQNGILHYYGKHSFTKFQDECLPWSDMKIDYPEVINKANFFNDGSIKAAKNYCRNPNMNVNGPWCFIQNEDAITMEQCEVCQSLVLRSTIPPTHIEFIDDVTVANVTRISFQDVYDELTRYSIYIREKVAQIVERLRGKFRQLQSGALKYYNIKIKPFFKKT
;
A
#
# COMPACT_ATOMS: atom_id res chain seq x y z
N MET A 1 -25.33 4.40 -51.79
CA MET A 1 -25.40 3.48 -50.63
C MET A 1 -24.07 2.80 -50.27
N PHE A 2 -23.18 2.48 -51.22
CA PHE A 2 -21.91 1.78 -50.93
C PHE A 2 -20.75 2.65 -50.41
N LEU A 3 -20.75 3.98 -50.63
CA LEU A 3 -19.67 4.86 -50.14
C LEU A 3 -19.73 5.16 -48.63
N HIS A 4 -20.91 5.09 -47.99
CA HIS A 4 -21.05 5.31 -46.55
C HIS A 4 -20.64 4.10 -45.69
N VAL A 5 -20.61 2.90 -46.30
CA VAL A 5 -20.21 1.67 -45.60
C VAL A 5 -18.68 1.60 -45.46
N LEU A 6 -17.94 2.08 -46.46
CA LEU A 6 -16.48 2.08 -46.46
C LEU A 6 -15.88 3.09 -45.46
N THR A 7 -16.52 4.24 -45.25
CA THR A 7 -16.08 5.23 -44.25
C THR A 7 -16.31 4.74 -42.82
N ILE A 8 -17.38 4.00 -42.56
CA ILE A 8 -17.66 3.39 -41.25
C ILE A 8 -16.63 2.29 -40.93
N ILE A 9 -16.24 1.47 -41.92
CA ILE A 9 -15.21 0.44 -41.75
C ILE A 9 -13.84 1.07 -41.44
N ALA A 10 -13.50 2.21 -42.04
CA ALA A 10 -12.26 2.94 -41.75
C ALA A 10 -12.25 3.55 -40.33
N ILE A 11 -13.40 3.99 -39.81
CA ILE A 11 -13.55 4.51 -38.44
C ILE A 11 -13.43 3.36 -37.41
N ILE A 12 -14.04 2.21 -37.69
CA ILE A 12 -13.93 1.01 -36.83
C ILE A 12 -12.51 0.43 -36.86
N GLY A 13 -11.85 0.45 -38.03
CA GLY A 13 -10.45 0.02 -38.17
C GLY A 13 -9.47 0.86 -37.36
N ASN A 14 -9.71 2.17 -37.23
CA ASN A 14 -8.86 3.09 -36.46
C ASN A 14 -9.06 3.02 -34.94
N LEU A 15 -10.13 2.36 -34.47
CA LEU A 15 -10.37 2.12 -33.04
C LEU A 15 -9.61 0.90 -32.50
N SER A 16 -8.96 0.12 -33.36
CA SER A 16 -8.24 -1.10 -32.99
C SER A 16 -6.79 -0.91 -32.52
N SER A 17 -6.28 0.33 -32.48
CA SER A 17 -4.85 0.60 -32.23
C SER A 17 -4.52 1.41 -30.97
N LYS A 18 -5.52 1.79 -30.15
CA LYS A 18 -5.22 2.21 -28.78
C LYS A 18 -5.26 0.97 -27.90
N SER A 19 -4.08 0.43 -27.63
CA SER A 19 -3.82 -0.51 -26.54
C SER A 19 -4.52 -0.01 -25.28
N ILE A 20 -5.74 -0.49 -25.01
CA ILE A 20 -6.36 -0.39 -23.70
C ILE A 20 -5.55 -1.36 -22.85
N ILE A 21 -4.54 -0.83 -22.15
CA ILE A 21 -3.74 -1.59 -21.20
C ILE A 21 -4.72 -2.03 -20.10
N THR A 22 -5.24 -3.24 -20.20
CA THR A 22 -6.05 -3.88 -19.15
C THR A 22 -5.13 -4.19 -17.98
N LYS A 23 -4.84 -3.19 -17.13
CA LYS A 23 -4.10 -3.42 -15.88
C LYS A 23 -4.92 -4.36 -15.00
N ASN A 24 -4.29 -5.43 -14.51
CA ASN A 24 -4.95 -6.35 -13.60
C ASN A 24 -5.30 -5.60 -12.30
N ILE A 25 -6.47 -5.86 -11.72
CA ILE A 25 -6.92 -5.22 -10.46
C ILE A 25 -5.89 -5.43 -9.35
N SER A 26 -5.19 -6.57 -9.34
CA SER A 26 -4.10 -6.87 -8.40
C SER A 26 -2.88 -5.96 -8.52
N ASP A 27 -2.71 -5.31 -9.68
CA ASP A 27 -1.62 -4.37 -9.94
C ASP A 27 -1.96 -2.94 -9.52
N CYS A 28 -3.19 -2.72 -9.05
CA CYS A 28 -3.69 -1.44 -8.59
C CYS A 28 -3.94 -1.42 -7.08
N SER A 29 -3.79 -0.24 -6.48
CA SER A 29 -4.14 0.00 -5.08
C SER A 29 -5.65 0.16 -4.90
N ILE A 30 -6.20 -0.46 -3.86
CA ILE A 30 -7.56 -0.21 -3.38
C ILE A 30 -7.66 1.02 -2.46
N THR A 31 -6.54 1.46 -1.88
CA THR A 31 -6.49 2.68 -1.06
C THR A 31 -6.08 3.89 -1.90
N GLN A 32 -6.50 5.08 -1.48
CA GLN A 32 -6.07 6.31 -2.12
C GLN A 32 -4.53 6.37 -2.15
N ASN A 33 -3.97 6.58 -3.34
CA ASN A 33 -2.54 6.67 -3.62
C ASN A 33 -1.69 5.44 -3.25
N GLY A 34 -2.26 4.27 -2.91
CA GLY A 34 -1.42 3.12 -2.53
C GLY A 34 -0.81 3.19 -1.14
N ILE A 35 -1.30 4.10 -0.29
CA ILE A 35 -0.73 4.36 1.04
C ILE A 35 -0.69 3.07 1.86
N LEU A 36 -1.74 2.26 1.78
CA LEU A 36 -1.81 0.97 2.47
C LEU A 36 -1.97 -0.17 1.46
N HIS A 37 -1.30 -1.29 1.75
CA HIS A 37 -1.58 -2.60 1.16
C HIS A 37 -1.48 -2.67 -0.38
N TYR A 38 -0.49 -1.99 -0.96
CA TYR A 38 -0.12 -2.22 -2.36
C TYR A 38 0.74 -3.49 -2.50
N TYR A 39 0.24 -4.48 -3.25
CA TYR A 39 0.92 -5.76 -3.53
C TYR A 39 1.29 -5.93 -5.01
N GLY A 40 0.99 -4.93 -5.84
CA GLY A 40 1.26 -4.99 -7.27
C GLY A 40 2.76 -5.10 -7.58
N LYS A 41 3.04 -5.47 -8.82
CA LYS A 41 4.42 -5.73 -9.30
C LYS A 41 5.04 -4.53 -10.04
N HIS A 42 4.46 -3.34 -9.90
CA HIS A 42 5.02 -2.13 -10.51
C HIS A 42 6.40 -1.83 -9.92
N SER A 43 7.36 -1.54 -10.79
CA SER A 43 8.79 -1.37 -10.45
C SER A 43 9.41 -0.18 -11.16
N PHE A 44 8.60 0.84 -11.46
CA PHE A 44 9.05 2.10 -12.05
C PHE A 44 8.54 3.26 -11.22
N THR A 45 9.31 4.34 -11.19
CA THR A 45 8.89 5.57 -10.52
C THR A 45 7.88 6.34 -11.37
N LYS A 46 7.35 7.42 -10.82
CA LYS A 46 6.53 8.39 -11.56
C LYS A 46 7.25 8.93 -12.80
N PHE A 47 8.57 9.14 -12.72
CA PHE A 47 9.38 9.61 -13.84
C PHE A 47 9.90 8.49 -14.74
N GLN A 48 9.41 7.25 -14.55
CA GLN A 48 9.78 6.04 -15.30
C GLN A 48 11.20 5.53 -15.04
N ASP A 49 11.83 5.94 -13.95
CA ASP A 49 13.10 5.37 -13.52
C ASP A 49 12.89 3.96 -12.94
N GLU A 50 13.79 3.04 -13.27
CA GLU A 50 13.70 1.66 -12.80
C GLU A 50 14.06 1.57 -11.31
N CYS A 51 13.19 0.91 -10.54
CA CYS A 51 13.43 0.68 -9.14
C CYS A 51 14.60 -0.29 -8.90
N LEU A 52 15.47 0.08 -7.97
CA LEU A 52 16.48 -0.80 -7.40
C LEU A 52 15.85 -1.89 -6.51
N PRO A 53 16.46 -3.08 -6.43
CA PRO A 53 16.02 -4.11 -5.48
C PRO A 53 16.12 -3.61 -4.04
N TRP A 54 15.09 -3.81 -3.23
CA TRP A 54 15.08 -3.44 -1.81
C TRP A 54 16.17 -4.12 -0.98
N SER A 55 16.67 -5.26 -1.45
CA SER A 55 17.77 -6.00 -0.84
C SER A 55 19.15 -5.64 -1.41
N ASP A 56 19.25 -4.60 -2.24
CA ASP A 56 20.54 -4.13 -2.74
C ASP A 56 21.38 -3.59 -1.57
N MET A 57 22.61 -4.09 -1.47
CA MET A 57 23.54 -3.74 -0.39
C MET A 57 24.02 -2.28 -0.46
N LYS A 58 23.87 -1.62 -1.61
CA LYS A 58 24.23 -0.20 -1.77
C LYS A 58 23.24 0.73 -1.08
N ILE A 59 22.03 0.27 -0.78
CA ILE A 59 20.99 1.08 -0.14
C ILE A 59 21.33 1.23 1.36
N ASP A 60 21.81 2.40 1.75
CA ASP A 60 22.10 2.74 3.14
C ASP A 60 20.92 3.49 3.79
N TYR A 61 19.82 2.76 4.07
CA TYR A 61 18.59 3.27 4.72
C TYR A 61 18.13 2.35 5.86
N PRO A 62 18.87 2.28 6.98
CA PRO A 62 18.62 1.32 8.05
C PRO A 62 17.25 1.48 8.72
N GLU A 63 16.68 2.69 8.76
CA GLU A 63 15.35 2.94 9.33
C GLU A 63 14.20 2.34 8.53
N VAL A 64 14.45 1.99 7.25
CA VAL A 64 13.50 1.30 6.36
C VAL A 64 13.85 -0.18 6.28
N ILE A 65 15.11 -0.50 6.00
CA ILE A 65 15.60 -1.87 5.75
C ILE A 65 15.51 -2.73 7.02
N ASN A 66 15.81 -2.21 8.21
CA ASN A 66 15.76 -3.05 9.42
C ASN A 66 14.35 -3.43 9.88
N LYS A 67 13.32 -3.05 9.12
CA LYS A 67 11.93 -3.28 9.49
C LYS A 67 11.19 -4.15 8.46
N ALA A 68 11.70 -5.37 8.22
CA ALA A 68 11.09 -6.37 7.35
C ALA A 68 9.57 -6.59 7.61
N ASN A 69 9.12 -6.44 8.87
CA ASN A 69 7.71 -6.58 9.27
C ASN A 69 6.74 -5.50 8.75
N PHE A 70 7.25 -4.45 8.07
CA PHE A 70 6.41 -3.44 7.42
C PHE A 70 6.36 -3.58 5.90
N PHE A 71 7.09 -4.55 5.32
CA PHE A 71 6.83 -4.97 3.95
C PHE A 71 5.63 -5.89 3.94
N ASN A 72 4.61 -5.54 3.14
CA ASN A 72 3.41 -6.37 3.04
C ASN A 72 3.72 -7.75 2.42
N ASP A 73 4.83 -7.87 1.69
CA ASP A 73 5.35 -9.14 1.14
C ASP A 73 5.96 -10.07 2.21
N GLY A 74 6.01 -9.64 3.48
CA GLY A 74 6.57 -10.39 4.60
C GLY A 74 8.09 -10.33 4.73
N SER A 75 8.81 -9.89 3.69
CA SER A 75 10.25 -9.62 3.76
C SER A 75 10.72 -8.66 2.67
N ILE A 76 11.88 -8.03 2.91
CA ILE A 76 12.58 -7.18 1.94
C ILE A 76 12.90 -7.95 0.65
N LYS A 77 13.36 -9.21 0.78
CA LYS A 77 13.70 -10.05 -0.37
C LYS A 77 12.46 -10.39 -1.22
N ALA A 78 11.31 -10.62 -0.58
CA ALA A 78 10.06 -10.90 -1.28
C ALA A 78 9.51 -9.68 -2.03
N ALA A 79 9.78 -8.47 -1.54
CA ALA A 79 9.39 -7.23 -2.20
C ALA A 79 10.17 -6.96 -3.51
N LYS A 80 11.27 -7.67 -3.77
CA LYS A 80 12.12 -7.53 -4.96
C LYS A 80 12.49 -6.08 -5.22
N ASN A 81 12.09 -5.50 -6.36
CA ASN A 81 12.21 -4.08 -6.69
C ASN A 81 10.82 -3.43 -6.91
N TYR A 82 9.76 -4.02 -6.36
CA TYR A 82 8.42 -3.49 -6.53
C TYR A 82 8.21 -2.26 -5.66
N CYS A 83 7.43 -1.29 -6.12
CA CYS A 83 7.05 -0.11 -5.35
C CYS A 83 6.37 -0.52 -4.04
N ARG A 84 6.84 -0.01 -2.89
CA ARG A 84 6.30 -0.34 -1.57
C ARG A 84 6.23 0.89 -0.67
N ASN A 85 5.47 0.76 0.42
CA ASN A 85 5.30 1.85 1.39
C ASN A 85 5.56 1.39 2.84
N PRO A 86 6.76 0.86 3.16
CA PRO A 86 7.05 0.28 4.47
C PRO A 86 7.05 1.31 5.62
N ASN A 87 7.18 2.60 5.32
CA ASN A 87 7.18 3.69 6.30
C ASN A 87 5.83 4.44 6.37
N MET A 88 4.78 3.94 5.70
CA MET A 88 3.46 4.59 5.65
C MET A 88 3.52 6.04 5.16
N ASN A 89 4.36 6.31 4.16
CA ASN A 89 4.44 7.60 3.48
C ASN A 89 3.06 8.00 2.93
N VAL A 90 2.61 9.20 3.26
CA VAL A 90 1.30 9.75 2.85
C VAL A 90 1.18 9.94 1.34
N ASN A 91 2.32 10.04 0.65
CA ASN A 91 2.35 10.18 -0.80
C ASN A 91 2.26 8.84 -1.54
N GLY A 92 2.19 7.72 -0.82
CA GLY A 92 2.01 6.39 -1.41
C GLY A 92 3.31 5.60 -1.57
N PRO A 93 3.27 4.52 -2.39
CA PRO A 93 4.41 3.67 -2.66
C PRO A 93 5.55 4.42 -3.34
N TRP A 94 6.75 3.99 -3.01
CA TRP A 94 8.00 4.54 -3.52
C TRP A 94 9.00 3.40 -3.69
N CYS A 95 10.14 3.69 -4.32
CA CYS A 95 11.28 2.78 -4.39
C CYS A 95 12.59 3.59 -4.41
N PHE A 96 13.72 2.89 -4.33
CA PHE A 96 15.03 3.50 -4.54
C PHE A 96 15.39 3.48 -6.01
N ILE A 97 16.09 4.51 -6.47
CA ILE A 97 16.68 4.58 -7.81
C ILE A 97 18.17 4.94 -7.71
N GLN A 98 18.93 4.58 -8.75
CA GLN A 98 20.29 5.08 -8.94
C GLN A 98 20.20 6.35 -9.79
N ASN A 99 20.48 7.50 -9.19
CA ASN A 99 20.57 8.77 -9.89
C ASN A 99 22.02 9.26 -9.88
N GLU A 100 22.66 9.24 -11.05
CA GLU A 100 24.09 9.54 -11.21
C GLU A 100 24.92 8.73 -10.19
N ASP A 101 25.57 9.42 -9.25
CA ASP A 101 26.45 8.83 -8.23
C ASP A 101 25.75 8.59 -6.88
N ALA A 102 24.44 8.81 -6.77
CA ALA A 102 23.69 8.71 -5.52
C ALA A 102 22.47 7.78 -5.63
N ILE A 103 22.11 7.17 -4.50
CA ILE A 103 20.85 6.43 -4.36
C ILE A 103 19.84 7.36 -3.69
N THR A 104 18.68 7.51 -4.33
CA THR A 104 17.60 8.35 -3.83
C THR A 104 16.29 7.59 -3.77
N MET A 105 15.39 8.03 -2.89
CA MET A 105 14.00 7.57 -2.86
C MET A 105 13.17 8.37 -3.84
N GLU A 106 12.33 7.69 -4.62
CA GLU A 106 11.38 8.34 -5.51
C GLU A 106 10.00 7.68 -5.46
N GLN A 107 8.95 8.50 -5.65
CA GLN A 107 7.56 8.06 -5.62
C GLN A 107 7.19 7.26 -6.86
N CYS A 108 6.35 6.25 -6.69
CA CYS A 108 5.77 5.50 -7.78
C CYS A 108 4.36 5.97 -8.11
N GLU A 109 4.01 5.94 -9.40
CA GLU A 109 2.63 6.17 -9.85
C GLU A 109 1.90 4.84 -10.02
N VAL A 110 1.33 4.33 -8.92
CA VAL A 110 0.53 3.11 -8.93
C VAL A 110 -0.92 3.41 -9.32
N CYS A 111 -1.54 2.56 -10.14
CA CYS A 111 -2.95 2.74 -10.48
C CYS A 111 -3.83 2.56 -9.23
N GLN A 112 -4.92 3.33 -9.16
CA GLN A 112 -5.97 3.12 -8.16
C GLN A 112 -7.06 2.25 -8.78
N SER A 113 -7.41 1.14 -8.14
CA SER A 113 -8.57 0.36 -8.51
C SER A 113 -9.81 1.21 -8.23
N LEU A 114 -10.78 1.24 -9.14
CA LEU A 114 -12.02 2.02 -9.03
C LEU A 114 -12.99 1.45 -7.97
N VAL A 115 -12.46 0.84 -6.91
CA VAL A 115 -13.24 0.39 -5.76
C VAL A 115 -13.49 1.62 -4.89
N LEU A 116 -14.61 2.28 -5.15
CA LEU A 116 -15.24 3.33 -4.34
C LEU A 116 -14.61 4.73 -4.40
N ARG A 117 -14.87 5.48 -5.49
CA ARG A 117 -15.20 6.91 -5.34
C ARG A 117 -16.72 7.01 -5.12
N SER A 118 -17.18 6.81 -3.90
CA SER A 118 -18.52 7.28 -3.52
C SER A 118 -18.42 8.73 -3.08
N THR A 119 -18.28 9.65 -4.04
CA THR A 119 -18.47 11.10 -3.80
C THR A 119 -19.89 11.55 -4.16
N ILE A 120 -20.84 10.61 -4.28
CA ILE A 120 -22.23 10.89 -4.65
C ILE A 120 -23.04 11.02 -3.34
N PRO A 121 -23.65 12.19 -3.04
CA PRO A 121 -24.69 12.31 -2.02
C PRO A 121 -25.88 11.41 -2.39
N PRO A 122 -26.61 10.82 -1.42
CA PRO A 122 -27.52 9.68 -1.65
C PRO A 122 -28.83 10.03 -2.39
N THR A 123 -28.82 10.94 -3.37
CA THR A 123 -30.03 11.37 -4.08
C THR A 123 -29.95 11.37 -5.61
N HIS A 124 -28.80 11.15 -6.25
CA HIS A 124 -28.75 11.00 -7.72
C HIS A 124 -27.64 10.02 -8.14
N ILE A 125 -28.01 8.77 -8.41
CA ILE A 125 -27.17 7.83 -9.14
C ILE A 125 -27.33 8.17 -10.62
N GLU A 126 -26.44 9.00 -11.16
CA GLU A 126 -26.23 9.04 -12.60
C GLU A 126 -25.19 7.99 -12.95
N PHE A 127 -25.63 6.98 -13.70
CA PHE A 127 -24.75 6.01 -14.33
C PHE A 127 -23.86 6.77 -15.31
N ILE A 128 -22.54 6.66 -15.15
CA ILE A 128 -21.60 7.14 -16.18
C ILE A 128 -21.74 6.19 -17.37
N ASP A 129 -22.61 6.57 -18.31
CA ASP A 129 -22.58 6.08 -19.68
C ASP A 129 -21.33 6.67 -20.33
N ASP A 130 -20.23 5.90 -20.39
CA ASP A 130 -19.31 5.77 -21.55
C ASP A 130 -17.96 5.09 -21.20
N VAL A 131 -17.98 4.10 -20.30
CA VAL A 131 -16.93 3.07 -20.27
C VAL A 131 -17.64 1.76 -20.46
N THR A 132 -17.41 1.11 -21.60
CA THR A 132 -17.93 -0.22 -21.89
C THR A 132 -17.56 -1.17 -20.75
N VAL A 133 -18.53 -1.44 -19.89
CA VAL A 133 -18.52 -2.44 -18.79
C VAL A 133 -18.54 -3.86 -19.40
N ALA A 134 -17.72 -4.11 -20.41
CA ALA A 134 -17.64 -5.40 -21.06
C ALA A 134 -16.49 -6.26 -20.51
N ASN A 135 -15.47 -5.65 -19.89
CA ASN A 135 -14.26 -6.39 -19.46
C ASN A 135 -13.74 -6.04 -18.05
N VAL A 136 -14.53 -5.37 -17.20
CA VAL A 136 -14.29 -5.48 -15.76
C VAL A 136 -14.87 -6.82 -15.36
N THR A 137 -14.02 -7.83 -15.15
CA THR A 137 -14.43 -9.06 -14.49
C THR A 137 -15.26 -8.67 -13.27
N ARG A 138 -16.52 -9.08 -13.28
CA ARG A 138 -17.50 -8.79 -12.23
C ARG A 138 -16.85 -9.24 -10.92
N ILE A 139 -16.28 -8.30 -10.15
CA ILE A 139 -15.69 -8.61 -8.84
C ILE A 139 -16.82 -9.24 -8.05
N SER A 140 -16.66 -10.50 -7.67
CA SER A 140 -17.70 -11.19 -6.96
C SER A 140 -17.81 -10.59 -5.55
N PHE A 141 -19.00 -10.66 -4.96
CA PHE A 141 -19.18 -10.25 -3.57
C PHE A 141 -18.19 -10.98 -2.64
N GLN A 142 -17.79 -12.20 -3.00
CA GLN A 142 -16.82 -12.98 -2.26
C GLN A 142 -15.41 -12.37 -2.31
N ASP A 143 -14.96 -11.87 -3.47
CA ASP A 143 -13.64 -11.23 -3.59
C ASP A 143 -13.53 -9.98 -2.70
N VAL A 144 -14.63 -9.20 -2.62
CA VAL A 144 -14.72 -8.04 -1.71
C VAL A 144 -14.72 -8.48 -0.25
N TYR A 145 -15.47 -9.54 0.08
CA TYR A 145 -15.58 -10.05 1.44
C TYR A 145 -14.26 -10.65 1.94
N ASP A 146 -13.55 -11.39 1.10
CA ASP A 146 -12.27 -12.02 1.42
C ASP A 146 -11.19 -10.98 1.71
N GLU A 147 -11.17 -9.88 0.93
CA GLU A 147 -10.24 -8.77 1.16
C GLU A 147 -10.60 -7.95 2.41
N LEU A 148 -11.88 -7.65 2.65
CA LEU A 148 -12.31 -7.00 3.90
C LEU A 148 -11.97 -7.86 5.12
N THR A 149 -12.12 -9.18 5.00
CA THR A 149 -11.76 -10.14 6.05
C THR A 149 -10.26 -10.12 6.30
N ARG A 150 -9.44 -10.18 5.24
CA ARG A 150 -7.97 -10.07 5.33
C ARG A 150 -7.53 -8.77 6.01
N TYR A 151 -8.13 -7.64 5.63
CA TYR A 151 -7.84 -6.34 6.24
C TYR A 151 -8.24 -6.31 7.73
N SER A 152 -9.39 -6.89 8.08
CA SER A 152 -9.85 -6.99 9.47
C SER A 152 -8.93 -7.83 10.36
N ILE A 153 -8.32 -8.89 9.81
CA ILE A 153 -7.37 -9.74 10.51
C ILE A 153 -6.06 -8.98 10.72
N TYR A 154 -5.55 -8.34 9.67
CA TYR A 154 -4.34 -7.53 9.73
C TYR A 154 -4.42 -6.44 10.80
N ILE A 155 -5.51 -5.66 10.84
CA ILE A 155 -5.71 -4.62 11.86
C ILE A 155 -5.69 -5.25 13.25
N ARG A 156 -6.41 -6.36 13.46
CA ARG A 156 -6.47 -7.05 14.76
C ARG A 156 -5.08 -7.47 15.22
N GLU A 157 -4.26 -8.04 14.35
CA GLU A 157 -2.89 -8.46 14.67
C GLU A 157 -1.99 -7.27 15.00
N LYS A 158 -2.02 -6.19 14.21
CA LYS A 158 -1.19 -5.01 14.48
C LYS A 158 -1.59 -4.30 15.76
N VAL A 159 -2.89 -4.19 16.04
CA VAL A 159 -3.40 -3.65 17.31
C VAL A 159 -2.93 -4.53 18.48
N ALA A 160 -3.02 -5.86 18.37
CA ALA A 160 -2.55 -6.77 19.41
C ALA A 160 -1.04 -6.60 19.68
N GLN A 161 -0.22 -6.47 18.64
CA GLN A 161 1.22 -6.21 18.80
C GLN A 161 1.52 -4.89 19.52
N ILE A 162 0.77 -3.82 19.20
CA ILE A 162 0.90 -2.53 19.88
C ILE A 162 0.51 -2.65 21.36
N VAL A 163 -0.62 -3.31 21.64
CA VAL A 163 -1.11 -3.53 23.00
C VAL A 163 -0.10 -4.30 23.84
N GLU A 164 0.52 -5.36 23.30
CA GLU A 164 1.53 -6.12 24.03
C GLU A 164 2.80 -5.31 24.33
N ARG A 165 3.25 -4.48 23.39
CA ARG A 165 4.38 -3.57 23.64
C ARG A 165 4.07 -2.57 24.75
N LEU A 166 2.85 -2.00 24.75
CA LEU A 166 2.42 -1.06 25.78
C LEU A 166 2.29 -1.75 27.15
N ARG A 167 1.72 -2.96 27.20
CA ARG A 167 1.68 -3.80 28.42
C ARG A 167 3.08 -4.06 28.96
N GLY A 168 4.04 -4.38 28.08
CA GLY A 168 5.45 -4.57 28.45
C GLY A 168 6.05 -3.33 29.12
N LYS A 169 5.90 -2.16 28.49
CA LYS A 169 6.38 -0.88 29.06
C LYS A 169 5.73 -0.56 30.40
N PHE A 170 4.42 -0.79 30.53
CA PHE A 170 3.70 -0.54 31.78
C PHE A 170 4.19 -1.44 32.91
N ARG A 171 4.40 -2.74 32.67
CA ARG A 171 4.97 -3.67 33.67
C ARG A 171 6.37 -3.25 34.13
N GLN A 172 7.21 -2.75 33.21
CA GLN A 172 8.53 -2.23 33.56
C GLN A 172 8.45 -0.99 34.45
N LEU A 173 7.57 -0.03 34.12
CA LEU A 173 7.34 1.16 34.93
C LEU A 173 6.84 0.81 36.33
N GLN A 174 5.87 -0.10 36.45
CA GLN A 174 5.38 -0.58 37.75
C GLN A 174 6.48 -1.23 38.58
N SER A 175 7.28 -2.10 37.96
CA SER A 175 8.40 -2.77 38.63
C SER A 175 9.46 -1.76 39.10
N GLY A 176 9.76 -0.75 38.27
CA GLY A 176 10.67 0.34 38.60
C GLY A 176 10.16 1.18 39.77
N ALA A 177 8.88 1.55 39.76
CA ALA A 177 8.25 2.31 40.83
C ALA A 177 8.25 1.52 42.15
N LEU A 178 7.93 0.22 42.12
CA LEU A 178 7.94 -0.65 43.29
C LEU A 178 9.35 -0.80 43.87
N LYS A 179 10.36 -0.96 43.00
CA LYS A 179 11.77 -1.02 43.39
C LYS A 179 12.21 0.30 44.03
N TYR A 180 11.86 1.43 43.42
CA TYR A 180 12.15 2.75 43.97
C TYR A 180 11.52 2.95 45.34
N TYR A 181 10.23 2.61 45.51
CA TYR A 181 9.54 2.69 46.78
C TYR A 181 10.24 1.84 47.86
N ASN A 182 10.56 0.57 47.58
CA ASN A 182 11.19 -0.32 48.55
C ASN A 182 12.61 0.12 48.96
N ILE A 183 13.39 0.67 48.04
CA ILE A 183 14.79 1.08 48.30
C ILE A 183 14.88 2.48 48.90
N LYS A 184 14.10 3.43 48.37
CA LYS A 184 14.26 4.85 48.67
C LYS A 184 13.23 5.42 49.62
N ILE A 185 12.02 4.85 49.69
CA ILE A 185 10.91 5.45 50.46
C ILE A 185 10.64 4.63 51.73
N LYS A 186 10.42 3.31 51.59
CA LYS A 186 10.08 2.40 52.68
C LYS A 186 11.03 2.42 53.89
N PRO A 187 12.37 2.56 53.73
CA PRO A 187 13.28 2.62 54.86
C PRO A 187 13.15 3.89 55.71
N PHE A 188 12.67 5.00 55.15
CA PHE A 188 12.46 6.24 55.90
C PHE A 188 11.30 6.11 56.90
N PHE A 189 10.24 5.41 56.52
CA PHE A 189 9.07 5.16 57.38
C PHE A 189 9.30 4.07 58.43
N LYS A 190 10.41 3.34 58.38
CA LYS A 190 10.78 2.33 59.39
C LYS A 190 11.69 2.87 60.50
N LYS A 191 12.15 4.12 60.39
CA LYS A 191 13.07 4.77 61.35
C LYS A 191 12.37 5.73 62.32
N THR A 192 11.04 5.87 62.21
CA THR A 192 10.13 6.55 63.14
C THR A 192 9.35 5.51 63.92
#